data_AF-A0A8I1Q5H7-F1
#
_entry.id   AF-A0A8I1Q5H7-F1
#
_cell.length_a   1.000
_cell.length_b   1.000
_cell.length_c   1.000
_cell.angle_alpha   90.00
_cell.angle_beta   90.00
_cell.angle_gamma   90.00
#
_symmetry.space_group_name_H-M   'P 1'
#
loop_
_entity.id
_entity.type
_entity.pdbx_description
1 polymer ?
#
loop_
_entity_poly.entity_id
_entity_poly.type
_entity_poly.pdbx_seq_one_letter_code
_entity_poly.pdbx_strand_id
1 'polypeptide(L)'
;MQFPNQYSVSKLLFFILSMCFVSAVHSGAPLWTMQPTANSQPSQAIPQNGSAIVQYIVQNQSNKTRQLIIRPTAGITQTTSCTVTPKGQAGSTCILDLFIKGVALPADGIHGGPLLCQANANGTPNLNQCYQPSQANSLNITQTPATSSTISITPLTLGFTAGNSGVVTVTNSAQSTEIAHNIMATIPGGSSVSVQSTTCGATLAIGASCTITFTAATPEGPTNISIAGSNTNSVNVVVTVTPVPTALISVNPSTLLFAENSTGVVTVTNDVSSVVTADNFLATIPGGSTLSVQSTTCGASLAIGASCTITFASSAQEGPTLVPIAGTNTNTVNLNITVTSQPQISITGPVQSSRVVTVSGAALNLQITNDAGSPVNANAITVSNQAACPNLTVDDSNCTSVAPNTACILVLNSPDPYAPCTITISGSNTANSPTTLIAFSYLGGLVFTESGGTGKVVVESGFGSQWTNTVTNIAGAVSLTDGAANTNAIIADGSCSGDTANCAAYQCRNLGGTPTPDWYMPALNELVLVNTALCGNGTIPCDFGNFVTTIYWSSTQNNAGMSDGRVVNFPSGITGLAGKTETHPVHCIRNF
;
A
#
# COMPACT_ATOMS: atom_id res chain seq x y z
N MET A 1 19.46 51.05 -53.88
CA MET A 1 19.57 51.94 -55.06
C MET A 1 18.58 51.40 -56.09
N GLN A 2 17.34 51.90 -56.18
CA GLN A 2 16.81 53.23 -56.57
C GLN A 2 16.44 53.32 -58.07
N PHE A 3 15.12 53.37 -58.31
CA PHE A 3 14.32 54.36 -59.09
C PHE A 3 15.02 55.33 -60.06
N PRO A 4 14.34 55.86 -61.12
CA PRO A 4 12.89 56.11 -61.25
C PRO A 4 12.28 55.63 -62.61
N ASN A 5 11.09 56.01 -63.15
CA ASN A 5 10.09 57.03 -62.76
C ASN A 5 8.62 56.74 -63.23
N GLN A 6 7.75 57.72 -62.94
CA GLN A 6 6.34 58.05 -63.27
C GLN A 6 6.01 58.20 -64.80
N TYR A 7 4.75 58.39 -65.27
CA TYR A 7 3.53 59.06 -64.73
C TYR A 7 2.23 58.30 -65.12
N SER A 8 1.20 58.18 -64.24
CA SER A 8 0.01 59.06 -64.04
C SER A 8 -1.00 59.04 -65.22
N VAL A 9 -2.34 59.00 -65.07
CA VAL A 9 -3.23 59.78 -64.16
C VAL A 9 -4.50 59.02 -63.71
N SER A 10 -4.85 59.15 -62.41
CA SER A 10 -6.19 59.23 -61.75
C SER A 10 -7.45 58.82 -62.56
N LYS A 11 -8.43 58.03 -62.07
CA LYS A 11 -9.09 57.86 -60.74
C LYS A 11 -9.82 56.49 -60.68
N LEU A 12 -10.37 55.95 -59.57
CA LEU A 12 -10.14 56.00 -58.11
C LEU A 12 -11.13 55.01 -57.44
N LEU A 13 -10.77 54.38 -56.30
CA LEU A 13 -11.52 53.34 -55.54
C LEU A 13 -11.74 51.98 -56.25
N PHE A 14 -12.04 50.87 -55.54
CA PHE A 14 -11.29 50.17 -54.48
C PHE A 14 -11.99 48.83 -54.17
N PHE A 15 -11.22 47.77 -53.91
CA PHE A 15 -11.60 46.60 -53.07
C PHE A 15 -12.64 45.55 -53.55
N ILE A 16 -12.69 44.45 -52.77
CA ILE A 16 -13.60 43.28 -52.79
C ILE A 16 -13.36 42.21 -53.88
N LEU A 17 -12.42 41.32 -53.56
CA LEU A 17 -12.58 39.88 -53.77
C LEU A 17 -13.80 39.37 -52.95
N SER A 18 -14.51 38.35 -53.44
CA SER A 18 -15.69 37.71 -52.83
C SER A 18 -17.02 38.49 -52.89
N MET A 19 -17.75 38.34 -54.01
CA MET A 19 -19.23 38.52 -54.04
C MET A 19 -19.94 37.82 -55.22
N CYS A 20 -19.68 36.53 -55.44
CA CYS A 20 -20.63 35.69 -56.19
C CYS A 20 -21.83 35.36 -55.29
N PHE A 21 -22.77 36.30 -55.17
CA PHE A 21 -24.04 36.03 -54.50
C PHE A 21 -24.77 34.89 -55.22
N VAL A 22 -25.06 33.82 -54.47
CA VAL A 22 -26.03 32.82 -54.91
C VAL A 22 -27.35 33.52 -55.12
N SER A 23 -27.85 33.54 -56.36
CA SER A 23 -29.15 34.09 -56.69
C SER A 23 -30.23 33.22 -56.06
N ALA A 24 -30.71 33.63 -54.88
CA ALA A 24 -31.77 32.96 -54.15
C ALA A 24 -33.05 32.97 -55.01
N VAL A 25 -33.30 31.85 -55.71
CA VAL A 25 -34.47 31.66 -56.57
C VAL A 25 -35.72 31.72 -55.70
N HIS A 26 -36.34 32.90 -55.64
CA HIS A 26 -37.59 33.14 -54.95
C HIS A 26 -38.75 32.50 -55.72
N SER A 27 -38.86 31.18 -55.58
CA SER A 27 -40.11 30.48 -55.84
C SER A 27 -41.21 31.10 -54.96
N GLY A 28 -42.34 31.47 -55.57
CA GLY A 28 -43.42 32.13 -54.86
C GLY A 28 -43.93 31.28 -53.69
N ALA A 29 -44.10 31.91 -52.52
CA ALA A 29 -44.48 31.21 -51.29
C ALA A 29 -45.70 30.28 -51.52
N PRO A 30 -45.65 29.01 -51.05
CA PRO A 30 -46.61 28.00 -51.47
C PRO A 30 -48.01 28.31 -50.96
N LEU A 31 -49.02 28.16 -51.84
CA LEU A 31 -50.41 28.48 -51.53
C LEU A 31 -51.03 27.54 -50.48
N TRP A 32 -50.40 26.40 -50.21
CA TRP A 32 -50.66 25.53 -49.07
C TRP A 32 -49.38 24.84 -48.61
N THR A 33 -49.28 24.57 -47.31
CA THR A 33 -48.16 23.86 -46.67
C THR A 33 -48.58 22.48 -46.20
N MET A 34 -47.67 21.50 -46.28
CA MET A 34 -47.89 20.11 -45.85
C MET A 34 -46.91 19.72 -44.75
N GLN A 35 -47.43 19.14 -43.67
CA GLN A 35 -46.68 18.63 -42.53
C GLN A 35 -47.27 17.28 -42.08
N PRO A 36 -46.46 16.25 -41.77
CA PRO A 36 -46.99 14.99 -41.24
C PRO A 36 -47.81 15.20 -39.96
N THR A 37 -48.83 14.37 -39.73
CA THR A 37 -49.45 14.31 -38.40
C THR A 37 -48.44 13.73 -37.38
N ALA A 38 -48.64 13.98 -36.09
CA ALA A 38 -47.66 13.60 -35.05
C ALA A 38 -47.33 12.09 -34.98
N ASN A 39 -48.21 11.24 -35.51
CA ASN A 39 -48.06 9.78 -35.54
C ASN A 39 -47.77 9.23 -36.96
N SER A 40 -47.57 10.10 -37.96
CA SER A 40 -47.37 9.73 -39.36
C SER A 40 -45.89 9.61 -39.69
N GLN A 41 -45.48 8.46 -40.26
CA GLN A 41 -44.11 8.23 -40.71
C GLN A 41 -44.01 8.40 -42.24
N PRO A 42 -43.62 9.58 -42.75
CA PRO A 42 -43.47 9.81 -44.20
C PRO A 42 -42.25 9.09 -44.79
N SER A 43 -41.33 8.59 -43.96
CA SER A 43 -40.15 7.82 -44.37
C SER A 43 -40.21 6.42 -43.75
N GLN A 44 -40.46 5.40 -44.56
CA GLN A 44 -40.61 4.00 -44.11
C GLN A 44 -40.36 2.99 -45.25
N ALA A 45 -40.09 1.74 -44.89
CA ALA A 45 -39.95 0.63 -45.83
C ALA A 45 -41.24 -0.22 -45.85
N ILE A 46 -41.73 -0.60 -47.03
CA ILE A 46 -43.00 -1.33 -47.20
C ILE A 46 -42.76 -2.61 -48.04
N PRO A 47 -43.02 -3.80 -47.48
CA PRO A 47 -42.97 -5.07 -48.23
C PRO A 47 -43.89 -5.07 -49.44
N GLN A 48 -43.54 -5.82 -50.50
CA GLN A 48 -44.38 -5.96 -51.69
C GLN A 48 -45.81 -6.46 -51.37
N ASN A 49 -45.98 -7.36 -50.41
CA ASN A 49 -47.30 -7.81 -49.95
C ASN A 49 -47.96 -6.88 -48.90
N GLY A 50 -47.27 -5.82 -48.47
CA GLY A 50 -47.71 -4.89 -47.44
C GLY A 50 -48.45 -3.64 -47.95
N SER A 51 -48.92 -2.85 -46.99
CA SER A 51 -49.51 -1.53 -47.24
C SER A 51 -49.38 -0.63 -46.00
N ALA A 52 -49.31 0.68 -46.19
CA ALA A 52 -49.25 1.66 -45.12
C ALA A 52 -50.18 2.86 -45.39
N ILE A 53 -50.37 3.70 -44.38
CA ILE A 53 -51.04 5.00 -44.51
C ILE A 53 -50.07 6.08 -44.03
N VAL A 54 -49.91 7.14 -44.82
CA VAL A 54 -49.19 8.36 -44.43
C VAL A 54 -50.16 9.53 -44.46
N GLN A 55 -50.27 10.22 -43.34
CA GLN A 55 -51.16 11.37 -43.16
C GLN A 55 -50.39 12.68 -43.17
N TYR A 56 -50.90 13.69 -43.87
CA TYR A 56 -50.42 15.06 -43.83
C TYR A 56 -51.52 16.03 -43.39
N ILE A 57 -51.22 16.91 -42.45
CA ILE A 57 -51.98 18.14 -42.24
C ILE A 57 -51.64 19.08 -43.41
N VAL A 58 -52.66 19.49 -44.16
CA VAL A 58 -52.52 20.50 -45.21
C VAL A 58 -53.15 21.80 -44.73
N GLN A 59 -52.40 22.89 -44.72
CA GLN A 59 -52.86 24.22 -44.31
C GLN A 59 -52.91 25.15 -45.53
N ASN A 60 -54.06 25.76 -45.80
CA ASN A 60 -54.18 26.81 -46.82
C ASN A 60 -53.42 28.07 -46.36
N GLN A 61 -52.55 28.59 -47.21
CA GLN A 61 -51.85 29.86 -47.01
C GLN A 61 -52.47 31.00 -47.82
N SER A 62 -53.46 30.70 -48.68
CA SER A 62 -54.06 31.64 -49.62
C SER A 62 -55.45 32.13 -49.20
N ASN A 63 -55.85 33.31 -49.70
CA ASN A 63 -57.13 33.96 -49.40
C ASN A 63 -58.31 33.40 -50.23
N LYS A 64 -58.18 32.19 -50.79
CA LYS A 64 -59.22 31.52 -51.60
C LYS A 64 -59.35 30.07 -51.16
N THR A 65 -60.58 29.54 -51.16
CA THR A 65 -60.83 28.10 -50.97
C THR A 65 -60.07 27.30 -52.02
N ARG A 66 -59.46 26.18 -51.62
CA ARG A 66 -58.75 25.24 -52.50
C ARG A 66 -59.35 23.86 -52.38
N GLN A 67 -59.38 23.15 -53.50
CA GLN A 67 -59.70 21.73 -53.56
C GLN A 67 -58.44 21.04 -54.08
N LEU A 68 -57.91 20.09 -53.30
CA LEU A 68 -56.54 19.62 -53.44
C LEU A 68 -56.51 18.12 -53.74
N ILE A 69 -55.83 17.77 -54.83
CA ILE A 69 -55.65 16.41 -55.32
C ILE A 69 -54.17 16.15 -55.63
N ILE A 70 -53.65 14.98 -55.24
CA ILE A 70 -52.29 14.58 -55.61
C ILE A 70 -52.13 14.42 -57.12
N ARG A 71 -50.93 14.69 -57.64
CA ARG A 71 -50.53 14.16 -58.95
C ARG A 71 -50.54 12.62 -58.88
N PRO A 72 -51.15 11.90 -59.84
CA PRO A 72 -51.08 10.44 -59.92
C PRO A 72 -49.65 9.94 -59.77
N THR A 73 -49.46 9.02 -58.82
CA THR A 73 -48.16 8.47 -58.43
C THR A 73 -48.33 6.98 -58.16
N ALA A 74 -47.49 6.13 -58.74
CA ALA A 74 -47.62 4.68 -58.64
C ALA A 74 -47.58 4.22 -57.17
N GLY A 75 -48.49 3.31 -56.81
CA GLY A 75 -48.60 2.75 -55.46
C GLY A 75 -49.22 3.67 -54.41
N ILE A 76 -49.53 4.93 -54.73
CA ILE A 76 -50.07 5.92 -53.78
C ILE A 76 -51.46 6.38 -54.23
N THR A 77 -52.43 6.29 -53.33
CA THR A 77 -53.81 6.76 -53.53
C THR A 77 -54.22 7.71 -52.41
N GLN A 78 -54.68 8.92 -52.78
CA GLN A 78 -55.35 9.83 -51.85
C GLN A 78 -56.74 9.29 -51.52
N THR A 79 -57.01 9.06 -50.24
CA THR A 79 -58.26 8.46 -49.75
C THR A 79 -59.22 9.47 -49.12
N THR A 80 -58.74 10.63 -48.68
CA THR A 80 -59.59 11.74 -48.21
C THR A 80 -59.71 12.87 -49.23
N SER A 81 -60.91 13.45 -49.33
CA SER A 81 -61.14 14.68 -50.08
C SER A 81 -60.60 15.89 -49.29
N CYS A 82 -59.52 16.51 -49.79
CA CYS A 82 -58.96 17.71 -49.16
C CYS A 82 -59.54 18.97 -49.79
N THR A 83 -60.49 19.62 -49.11
CA THR A 83 -60.96 20.96 -49.45
C THR A 83 -60.69 21.89 -48.27
N VAL A 84 -59.97 22.99 -48.51
CA VAL A 84 -59.52 23.91 -47.46
C VAL A 84 -60.00 25.34 -47.73
N THR A 85 -60.66 25.95 -46.74
CA THR A 85 -61.18 27.34 -46.79
C THR A 85 -60.02 28.36 -46.71
N PRO A 86 -60.25 29.66 -46.96
CA PRO A 86 -59.20 30.68 -46.91
C PRO A 86 -58.40 30.70 -45.59
N LYS A 87 -57.12 31.06 -45.65
CA LYS A 87 -56.22 31.12 -44.47
C LYS A 87 -56.89 31.82 -43.28
N GLY A 88 -56.89 31.15 -42.12
CA GLY A 88 -57.44 31.68 -40.86
C GLY A 88 -58.95 31.50 -40.68
N GLN A 89 -59.67 30.91 -41.65
CA GLN A 89 -61.06 30.50 -41.50
C GLN A 89 -61.18 29.09 -40.90
N ALA A 90 -62.36 28.77 -40.36
CA ALA A 90 -62.72 27.40 -39.99
C ALA A 90 -62.66 26.50 -41.24
N GLY A 91 -62.04 25.31 -41.11
CA GLY A 91 -61.78 24.43 -42.25
C GLY A 91 -60.64 24.89 -43.18
N SER A 92 -59.76 25.80 -42.75
CA SER A 92 -58.57 26.18 -43.55
C SER A 92 -57.44 25.14 -43.49
N THR A 93 -57.65 24.05 -42.77
CA THR A 93 -56.85 22.81 -42.78
C THR A 93 -57.66 21.60 -43.25
N CYS A 94 -56.97 20.60 -43.80
CA CYS A 94 -57.50 19.25 -44.03
C CYS A 94 -56.50 18.20 -43.50
N ILE A 95 -56.94 16.95 -43.36
CA ILE A 95 -56.04 15.79 -43.29
C ILE A 95 -56.06 15.11 -44.66
N LEU A 96 -54.90 15.02 -45.29
CA LEU A 96 -54.63 14.29 -46.52
C LEU A 96 -54.12 12.90 -46.15
N ASP A 97 -54.96 11.88 -46.35
CA ASP A 97 -54.61 10.47 -46.12
C ASP A 97 -54.15 9.84 -47.43
N LEU A 98 -52.90 9.36 -47.44
CA LEU A 98 -52.29 8.63 -48.53
C LEU A 98 -52.22 7.16 -48.16
N PHE A 99 -53.06 6.33 -48.78
CA PHE A 99 -52.93 4.88 -48.72
C PHE A 99 -51.86 4.44 -49.72
N ILE A 100 -50.93 3.61 -49.26
CA ILE A 100 -49.74 3.18 -49.99
C ILE A 100 -49.77 1.66 -50.09
N LYS A 101 -49.68 1.10 -51.31
CA LYS A 101 -49.77 -0.34 -51.56
C LYS A 101 -48.45 -0.88 -52.13
N GLY A 102 -47.78 -1.76 -51.39
CA GLY A 102 -46.42 -2.25 -51.66
C GLY A 102 -46.20 -2.72 -53.10
N VAL A 103 -47.00 -3.71 -53.56
CA VAL A 103 -46.94 -4.32 -54.90
C VAL A 103 -47.13 -3.33 -56.06
N ALA A 104 -47.64 -2.12 -55.80
CA ALA A 104 -47.87 -1.10 -56.81
C ALA A 104 -46.86 0.06 -56.75
N LEU A 105 -45.92 0.06 -55.79
CA LEU A 105 -44.80 1.00 -55.75
C LEU A 105 -43.79 0.72 -56.89
N PRO A 106 -43.05 1.73 -57.37
CA PRO A 106 -41.86 1.53 -58.19
C PRO A 106 -40.79 0.72 -57.45
N ALA A 107 -39.92 0.03 -58.19
CA ALA A 107 -38.79 -0.72 -57.63
C ALA A 107 -37.80 0.20 -56.88
N ASP A 108 -37.52 1.38 -57.44
CA ASP A 108 -36.71 2.44 -56.82
C ASP A 108 -37.47 3.22 -55.72
N GLY A 109 -38.64 2.74 -55.28
CA GLY A 109 -39.47 3.38 -54.28
C GLY A 109 -40.07 4.73 -54.73
N ILE A 110 -40.31 5.61 -53.75
CA ILE A 110 -40.78 6.99 -53.93
C ILE A 110 -39.90 7.87 -53.06
N HIS A 111 -39.10 8.73 -53.67
CA HIS A 111 -38.18 9.63 -52.97
C HIS A 111 -38.50 11.08 -53.32
N GLY A 112 -39.47 11.65 -52.60
CA GLY A 112 -39.98 13.01 -52.82
C GLY A 112 -41.49 13.07 -53.02
N GLY A 113 -42.07 14.24 -52.78
CA GLY A 113 -43.53 14.45 -52.79
C GLY A 113 -44.18 14.25 -51.40
N PRO A 114 -45.51 14.00 -51.33
CA PRO A 114 -46.45 14.01 -52.45
C PRO A 114 -46.46 15.35 -53.19
N LEU A 115 -46.73 15.34 -54.50
CA LEU A 115 -46.99 16.57 -55.23
C LEU A 115 -48.50 16.85 -55.18
N LEU A 116 -48.93 17.76 -54.30
CA LEU A 116 -50.33 18.11 -54.07
C LEU A 116 -50.70 19.35 -54.88
N CYS A 117 -51.74 19.23 -55.70
CA CYS A 117 -52.14 20.20 -56.71
C CYS A 117 -53.56 20.72 -56.49
N GLN A 118 -53.86 21.93 -56.96
CA GLN A 118 -55.24 22.40 -57.10
C GLN A 118 -55.96 21.52 -58.13
N ALA A 119 -57.16 21.05 -57.80
CA ALA A 119 -58.02 20.33 -58.74
C ALA A 119 -58.60 21.29 -59.80
N ASN A 120 -58.58 20.85 -61.05
CA ASN A 120 -59.33 21.45 -62.16
C ASN A 120 -60.83 21.11 -62.03
N ALA A 121 -61.69 21.81 -62.80
CA ALA A 121 -63.14 21.56 -62.81
C ALA A 121 -63.54 20.12 -63.26
N ASN A 122 -62.64 19.40 -63.94
CA ASN A 122 -62.79 18.00 -64.32
C ASN A 122 -62.11 17.01 -63.34
N GLY A 123 -61.71 17.46 -62.15
CA GLY A 123 -61.07 16.65 -61.11
C GLY A 123 -59.56 16.36 -61.32
N THR A 124 -58.96 16.75 -62.45
CA THR A 124 -57.53 16.50 -62.71
C THR A 124 -56.62 17.48 -61.95
N PRO A 125 -55.37 17.13 -61.61
CA PRO A 125 -54.42 18.06 -60.99
C PRO A 125 -53.98 19.17 -61.95
N ASN A 126 -54.07 20.42 -61.51
CA ASN A 126 -53.50 21.58 -62.19
C ASN A 126 -51.98 21.63 -61.98
N LEU A 127 -51.21 21.18 -62.97
CA LEU A 127 -49.75 21.11 -62.90
C LEU A 127 -49.06 22.49 -62.68
N ASN A 128 -49.73 23.60 -63.01
CA ASN A 128 -49.24 24.96 -62.77
C ASN A 128 -49.52 25.46 -61.33
N GLN A 129 -50.24 24.70 -60.51
CA GLN A 129 -50.57 25.01 -59.11
C GLN A 129 -50.38 23.76 -58.24
N CYS A 130 -49.16 23.25 -58.20
CA CYS A 130 -48.74 22.12 -57.36
C CYS A 130 -47.63 22.54 -56.38
N TYR A 131 -47.67 21.98 -55.17
CA TYR A 131 -46.60 22.11 -54.18
C TYR A 131 -46.31 20.75 -53.54
N GLN A 132 -45.09 20.59 -53.02
CA GLN A 132 -44.64 19.41 -52.26
C GLN A 132 -44.26 19.82 -50.83
N PRO A 133 -44.13 18.89 -49.87
CA PRO A 133 -43.61 19.21 -48.54
C PRO A 133 -42.19 19.78 -48.60
N SER A 134 -41.72 20.34 -47.47
CA SER A 134 -40.29 20.61 -47.28
C SER A 134 -39.49 19.29 -47.31
N GLN A 135 -38.18 19.37 -47.57
CA GLN A 135 -37.33 18.18 -47.70
C GLN A 135 -37.29 17.31 -46.42
N ALA A 136 -37.47 17.89 -45.23
CA ALA A 136 -37.61 17.15 -43.97
C ALA A 136 -38.97 16.44 -43.82
N ASN A 137 -39.98 16.84 -44.58
CA ASN A 137 -41.34 16.33 -44.55
C ASN A 137 -41.67 15.46 -45.77
N SER A 138 -40.72 15.17 -46.66
CA SER A 138 -41.00 14.49 -47.93
C SER A 138 -41.34 13.01 -47.74
N LEU A 139 -42.22 12.52 -48.61
CA LEU A 139 -42.59 11.11 -48.69
C LEU A 139 -41.42 10.30 -49.29
N ASN A 140 -40.83 9.44 -48.47
CA ASN A 140 -39.59 8.70 -48.74
C ASN A 140 -39.82 7.20 -48.47
N ILE A 141 -40.48 6.52 -49.41
CA ILE A 141 -40.96 5.15 -49.25
C ILE A 141 -40.08 4.19 -50.04
N THR A 142 -39.46 3.22 -49.37
CA THR A 142 -38.67 2.16 -50.03
C THR A 142 -39.51 0.89 -50.16
N GLN A 143 -39.57 0.27 -51.34
CA GLN A 143 -40.18 -1.05 -51.49
C GLN A 143 -39.21 -2.13 -50.99
N THR A 144 -39.68 -3.09 -50.21
CA THR A 144 -38.90 -4.27 -49.78
C THR A 144 -39.54 -5.57 -50.28
N PRO A 145 -38.81 -6.71 -50.28
CA PRO A 145 -39.39 -8.02 -50.61
C PRO A 145 -40.62 -8.35 -49.75
N ALA A 146 -41.49 -9.22 -50.26
CA ALA A 146 -42.65 -9.69 -49.50
C ALA A 146 -42.23 -10.49 -48.26
N THR A 147 -42.91 -10.26 -47.13
CA THR A 147 -42.68 -11.03 -45.89
C THR A 147 -43.67 -12.18 -45.76
N SER A 148 -43.18 -13.40 -45.67
CA SER A 148 -43.97 -14.65 -45.64
C SER A 148 -43.75 -15.51 -44.40
N SER A 149 -42.80 -15.11 -43.54
CA SER A 149 -42.48 -15.73 -42.26
C SER A 149 -42.45 -14.69 -41.14
N THR A 150 -42.82 -15.09 -39.93
CA THR A 150 -42.67 -14.28 -38.72
C THR A 150 -41.64 -14.93 -37.81
N ILE A 151 -40.62 -14.20 -37.39
CA ILE A 151 -39.65 -14.63 -36.36
C ILE A 151 -39.89 -13.90 -35.04
N SER A 152 -39.57 -14.59 -33.95
CA SER A 152 -39.50 -14.06 -32.59
C SER A 152 -38.14 -14.43 -31.97
N ILE A 153 -37.70 -13.68 -30.96
CA ILE A 153 -36.40 -13.92 -30.30
C ILE A 153 -36.54 -13.98 -28.79
N THR A 154 -35.69 -14.78 -28.14
CA THR A 154 -35.61 -14.90 -26.68
C THR A 154 -34.16 -15.04 -26.22
N PRO A 155 -33.69 -14.26 -25.22
CA PRO A 155 -34.37 -13.13 -24.59
C PRO A 155 -34.42 -11.88 -25.51
N LEU A 156 -35.24 -10.89 -25.15
CA LEU A 156 -35.26 -9.56 -25.80
C LEU A 156 -34.18 -8.61 -25.26
N THR A 157 -33.68 -8.87 -24.05
CA THR A 157 -32.56 -8.18 -23.40
C THR A 157 -31.50 -9.21 -23.04
N LEU A 158 -30.25 -8.96 -23.40
CA LEU A 158 -29.13 -9.89 -23.21
C LEU A 158 -27.98 -9.20 -22.47
N GLY A 159 -27.66 -9.71 -21.28
CA GLY A 159 -26.52 -9.26 -20.48
C GLY A 159 -25.41 -10.30 -20.43
N PHE A 160 -24.15 -9.87 -20.62
CA PHE A 160 -22.96 -10.68 -20.32
C PHE A 160 -21.79 -9.76 -19.89
N THR A 161 -20.68 -10.32 -19.40
CA THR A 161 -19.45 -9.56 -19.13
C THR A 161 -18.54 -9.56 -20.36
N ALA A 162 -17.72 -8.53 -20.52
CA ALA A 162 -16.67 -8.50 -21.54
C ALA A 162 -15.78 -9.76 -21.47
N GLY A 163 -15.39 -10.29 -22.62
CA GLY A 163 -14.66 -11.55 -22.78
C GLY A 163 -15.53 -12.82 -22.72
N ASN A 164 -16.74 -12.76 -22.15
CA ASN A 164 -17.71 -13.85 -22.18
C ASN A 164 -18.67 -13.71 -23.37
N SER A 165 -19.68 -14.58 -23.46
CA SER A 165 -20.62 -14.61 -24.59
C SER A 165 -22.05 -14.88 -24.13
N GLY A 166 -23.02 -14.30 -24.83
CA GLY A 166 -24.45 -14.46 -24.57
C GLY A 166 -25.19 -15.02 -25.79
N VAL A 167 -26.26 -15.79 -25.56
CA VAL A 167 -27.00 -16.50 -26.63
C VAL A 167 -28.42 -15.96 -26.76
N VAL A 168 -28.85 -15.71 -27.99
CA VAL A 168 -30.24 -15.43 -28.36
C VAL A 168 -30.79 -16.58 -29.17
N THR A 169 -31.93 -17.12 -28.77
CA THR A 169 -32.70 -18.10 -29.54
C THR A 169 -33.67 -17.37 -30.46
N VAL A 170 -33.60 -17.63 -31.76
CA VAL A 170 -34.51 -17.12 -32.79
C VAL A 170 -35.44 -18.26 -33.21
N THR A 171 -36.74 -18.01 -33.18
CA THR A 171 -37.78 -19.00 -33.51
C THR A 171 -38.58 -18.52 -34.72
N ASN A 172 -38.69 -19.35 -35.77
CA ASN A 172 -39.66 -19.13 -36.82
C ASN A 172 -41.04 -19.56 -36.29
N SER A 173 -42.01 -18.65 -36.34
CA SER A 173 -43.35 -18.83 -35.82
C SER A 173 -44.02 -20.08 -36.39
N ALA A 174 -44.78 -20.80 -35.54
CA ALA A 174 -45.64 -21.90 -36.00
C ALA A 174 -46.82 -21.41 -36.85
N GLN A 175 -47.08 -20.10 -36.86
CA GLN A 175 -48.07 -19.42 -37.68
C GLN A 175 -47.48 -18.82 -38.97
N SER A 176 -46.18 -19.02 -39.26
CA SER A 176 -45.57 -18.65 -40.54
C SER A 176 -46.12 -19.48 -41.68
N THR A 177 -46.36 -18.85 -42.83
CA THR A 177 -46.83 -19.54 -44.05
C THR A 177 -45.71 -20.22 -44.85
N GLU A 178 -44.45 -19.83 -44.62
CA GLU A 178 -43.26 -20.38 -45.28
C GLU A 178 -42.11 -20.61 -44.28
N ILE A 179 -41.01 -21.17 -44.78
CA ILE A 179 -39.75 -21.25 -44.03
C ILE A 179 -39.04 -19.89 -44.04
N ALA A 180 -38.39 -19.53 -42.95
CA ALA A 180 -37.61 -18.30 -42.86
C ALA A 180 -36.25 -18.50 -43.52
N HIS A 181 -35.82 -17.56 -44.37
CA HIS A 181 -34.60 -17.64 -45.16
C HIS A 181 -33.51 -16.67 -44.69
N ASN A 182 -32.27 -17.15 -44.60
CA ASN A 182 -31.06 -16.33 -44.37
C ASN A 182 -31.15 -15.41 -43.14
N ILE A 183 -31.50 -15.95 -41.97
CA ILE A 183 -31.59 -15.19 -40.71
C ILE A 183 -30.19 -14.71 -40.30
N MET A 184 -30.02 -13.40 -40.17
CA MET A 184 -28.75 -12.75 -39.82
C MET A 184 -28.97 -11.67 -38.75
N ALA A 185 -27.96 -11.47 -37.89
CA ALA A 185 -27.90 -10.35 -36.96
C ALA A 185 -27.09 -9.20 -37.58
N THR A 186 -27.71 -8.03 -37.69
CA THR A 186 -27.10 -6.79 -38.17
C THR A 186 -26.59 -5.98 -36.98
N ILE A 187 -25.26 -6.01 -36.80
CA ILE A 187 -24.55 -5.23 -35.78
C ILE A 187 -24.47 -3.75 -36.23
N PRO A 188 -24.78 -2.77 -35.35
CA PRO A 188 -24.55 -1.35 -35.65
C PRO A 188 -23.06 -1.03 -35.87
N GLY A 189 -22.75 -0.22 -36.89
CA GLY A 189 -21.37 0.20 -37.18
C GLY A 189 -20.75 0.97 -36.01
N GLY A 190 -19.57 0.53 -35.56
CA GLY A 190 -18.87 1.09 -34.39
C GLY A 190 -19.10 0.32 -33.08
N SER A 191 -19.98 -0.69 -33.07
CA SER A 191 -20.10 -1.64 -31.95
C SER A 191 -18.89 -2.57 -31.86
N SER A 192 -18.52 -2.93 -30.64
CA SER A 192 -17.57 -3.99 -30.27
C SER A 192 -18.24 -5.37 -30.09
N VAL A 193 -19.57 -5.44 -30.11
CA VAL A 193 -20.33 -6.69 -30.12
C VAL A 193 -20.19 -7.36 -31.49
N SER A 194 -19.95 -8.66 -31.48
CA SER A 194 -19.78 -9.48 -32.68
C SER A 194 -20.56 -10.80 -32.56
N VAL A 195 -20.92 -11.40 -33.70
CA VAL A 195 -21.46 -12.77 -33.72
C VAL A 195 -20.29 -13.75 -33.66
N GLN A 196 -20.18 -14.47 -32.54
CA GLN A 196 -19.17 -15.52 -32.36
C GLN A 196 -19.52 -16.78 -33.16
N SER A 197 -20.80 -17.15 -33.17
CA SER A 197 -21.33 -18.31 -33.88
C SER A 197 -22.84 -18.18 -34.10
N THR A 198 -23.36 -18.90 -35.10
CA THR A 198 -24.79 -19.02 -35.35
C THR A 198 -25.13 -20.45 -35.78
N THR A 199 -26.25 -20.98 -35.30
CA THR A 199 -26.86 -22.22 -35.80
C THR A 199 -28.01 -21.94 -36.79
N CYS A 200 -28.33 -20.67 -37.04
CA CYS A 200 -29.28 -20.26 -38.06
C CYS A 200 -28.66 -20.42 -39.45
N GLY A 201 -28.98 -21.53 -40.12
CA GLY A 201 -28.56 -21.78 -41.51
C GLY A 201 -29.34 -20.95 -42.53
N ALA A 202 -29.14 -21.27 -43.82
CA ALA A 202 -29.82 -20.60 -44.93
C ALA A 202 -31.37 -20.71 -44.88
N THR A 203 -31.91 -21.65 -44.10
CA THR A 203 -33.35 -21.85 -43.86
C THR A 203 -33.62 -22.21 -42.41
N LEU A 204 -34.77 -21.78 -41.88
CA LEU A 204 -35.35 -22.21 -40.60
C LEU A 204 -36.82 -22.62 -40.80
N ALA A 205 -37.12 -23.88 -40.52
CA ALA A 205 -38.45 -24.46 -40.72
C ALA A 205 -39.54 -23.80 -39.84
N ILE A 206 -40.81 -23.91 -40.25
CA ILE A 206 -41.96 -23.41 -39.49
C ILE A 206 -41.99 -24.06 -38.11
N GLY A 207 -42.11 -23.25 -37.05
CA GLY A 207 -42.09 -23.70 -35.65
C GLY A 207 -40.72 -24.12 -35.11
N ALA A 208 -39.64 -24.05 -35.90
CA ALA A 208 -38.29 -24.41 -35.47
C ALA A 208 -37.51 -23.21 -34.91
N SER A 209 -36.49 -23.50 -34.10
CA SER A 209 -35.59 -22.50 -33.50
C SER A 209 -34.13 -22.73 -33.88
N CYS A 210 -33.37 -21.65 -33.92
CA CYS A 210 -31.91 -21.61 -34.02
C CYS A 210 -31.36 -20.61 -32.99
N THR A 211 -30.03 -20.52 -32.88
CA THR A 211 -29.34 -19.68 -31.90
C THR A 211 -28.28 -18.81 -32.55
N ILE A 212 -28.12 -17.57 -32.05
CA ILE A 212 -27.04 -16.65 -32.38
C ILE A 212 -26.28 -16.35 -31.08
N THR A 213 -24.97 -16.56 -31.10
CA THR A 213 -24.07 -16.31 -29.96
C THR A 213 -23.31 -15.02 -30.20
N PHE A 214 -23.45 -14.07 -29.27
CA PHE A 214 -22.77 -12.77 -29.31
C PHE A 214 -21.60 -12.75 -28.32
N THR A 215 -20.51 -12.08 -28.70
CA THR A 215 -19.32 -11.86 -27.85
C THR A 215 -18.78 -10.45 -28.06
N ALA A 216 -18.09 -9.91 -27.05
CA ALA A 216 -17.48 -8.58 -27.07
C ALA A 216 -16.27 -8.52 -26.15
N ALA A 217 -15.18 -7.90 -26.61
CA ALA A 217 -13.94 -7.77 -25.84
C ALA A 217 -13.95 -6.58 -24.85
N THR A 218 -14.89 -5.65 -25.02
CA THR A 218 -14.99 -4.40 -24.25
C THR A 218 -16.41 -4.17 -23.72
N PRO A 219 -16.58 -3.41 -22.61
CA PRO A 219 -17.90 -3.04 -22.11
C PRO A 219 -18.62 -2.11 -23.09
N GLU A 220 -19.93 -2.32 -23.28
CA GLU A 220 -20.74 -1.58 -24.25
C GLU A 220 -22.23 -1.70 -23.93
N GLY A 221 -23.01 -0.65 -24.22
CA GLY A 221 -24.45 -0.75 -24.40
C GLY A 221 -25.24 0.30 -23.63
N PRO A 222 -26.59 0.23 -23.67
CA PRO A 222 -27.38 -0.78 -24.39
C PRO A 222 -27.31 -0.63 -25.92
N THR A 223 -26.96 -1.71 -26.63
CA THR A 223 -26.81 -1.74 -28.09
C THR A 223 -27.95 -2.54 -28.73
N ASN A 224 -28.72 -1.89 -29.61
CA ASN A 224 -29.82 -2.53 -30.33
C ASN A 224 -29.30 -3.25 -31.58
N ILE A 225 -29.34 -4.59 -31.58
CA ILE A 225 -28.97 -5.43 -32.72
C ILE A 225 -30.25 -5.93 -33.40
N SER A 226 -30.40 -5.65 -34.69
CA SER A 226 -31.52 -6.10 -35.49
C SER A 226 -31.27 -7.53 -35.98
N ILE A 227 -32.25 -8.42 -35.82
CA ILE A 227 -32.24 -9.78 -36.34
C ILE A 227 -33.37 -9.90 -37.37
N ALA A 228 -33.04 -10.32 -38.59
CA ALA A 228 -33.98 -10.48 -39.69
C ALA A 228 -33.49 -11.55 -40.67
N GLY A 229 -34.42 -12.19 -41.38
CA GLY A 229 -34.17 -12.99 -42.57
C GLY A 229 -34.78 -12.33 -43.82
N SER A 230 -34.36 -12.80 -44.99
CA SER A 230 -34.72 -12.24 -46.31
C SER A 230 -36.22 -12.24 -46.66
N ASN A 231 -37.06 -12.98 -45.92
CA ASN A 231 -38.52 -13.01 -46.03
C ASN A 231 -39.26 -12.83 -44.69
N THR A 232 -38.59 -12.31 -43.65
CA THR A 232 -39.14 -12.19 -42.29
C THR A 232 -39.41 -10.74 -41.88
N ASN A 233 -40.15 -10.55 -40.78
CA ASN A 233 -40.05 -9.31 -40.00
C ASN A 233 -38.66 -9.16 -39.37
N SER A 234 -38.32 -7.94 -38.98
CA SER A 234 -37.17 -7.66 -38.10
C SER A 234 -37.60 -7.67 -36.63
N VAL A 235 -36.72 -8.16 -35.75
CA VAL A 235 -36.86 -8.06 -34.29
C VAL A 235 -35.52 -7.62 -33.71
N ASN A 236 -35.52 -6.74 -32.71
CA ASN A 236 -34.30 -6.23 -32.09
C ASN A 236 -34.03 -6.90 -30.74
N VAL A 237 -32.80 -7.31 -30.48
CA VAL A 237 -32.28 -7.61 -29.13
C VAL A 237 -31.51 -6.42 -28.60
N VAL A 238 -31.70 -6.11 -27.32
CA VAL A 238 -30.89 -5.11 -26.60
C VAL A 238 -29.76 -5.83 -25.89
N VAL A 239 -28.52 -5.64 -26.34
CA VAL A 239 -27.32 -6.24 -25.73
C VAL A 239 -26.64 -5.23 -24.79
N THR A 240 -26.25 -5.69 -23.61
CA THR A 240 -25.45 -4.91 -22.65
C THR A 240 -24.26 -5.75 -22.17
N VAL A 241 -23.06 -5.29 -22.49
CA VAL A 241 -21.79 -5.90 -22.11
C VAL A 241 -21.24 -5.14 -20.91
N THR A 242 -21.19 -5.80 -19.77
CA THR A 242 -20.68 -5.25 -18.50
C THR A 242 -19.16 -5.41 -18.40
N PRO A 243 -18.45 -4.55 -17.65
CA PRO A 243 -17.04 -4.78 -17.35
C PRO A 243 -16.82 -6.06 -16.56
N VAL A 244 -15.65 -6.68 -16.73
CA VAL A 244 -15.18 -7.74 -15.83
C VAL A 244 -15.09 -7.12 -14.43
N PRO A 245 -15.74 -7.69 -13.40
CA PRO A 245 -15.69 -7.14 -12.06
C PRO A 245 -14.27 -7.27 -11.50
N THR A 246 -13.70 -6.14 -11.08
CA THR A 246 -12.37 -6.09 -10.48
C THR A 246 -12.46 -6.10 -8.95
N ALA A 247 -11.57 -6.85 -8.31
CA ALA A 247 -11.34 -6.73 -6.88
C ALA A 247 -10.71 -5.36 -6.56
N LEU A 248 -11.01 -4.84 -5.37
CA LEU A 248 -10.41 -3.61 -4.86
C LEU A 248 -9.49 -3.99 -3.71
N ILE A 249 -8.19 -3.85 -3.90
CA ILE A 249 -7.18 -4.09 -2.87
C ILE A 249 -6.58 -2.78 -2.39
N SER A 250 -6.23 -2.76 -1.11
CA SER A 250 -5.50 -1.70 -0.42
C SER A 250 -4.29 -2.29 0.33
N VAL A 251 -3.31 -1.44 0.69
CA VAL A 251 -2.13 -1.86 1.46
C VAL A 251 -1.88 -0.94 2.64
N ASN A 252 -1.44 -1.51 3.76
CA ASN A 252 -1.10 -0.79 4.97
C ASN A 252 0.18 -1.36 5.61
N PRO A 253 1.24 -0.54 5.82
CA PRO A 253 1.37 0.86 5.41
C PRO A 253 1.56 1.02 3.89
N SER A 254 1.29 2.21 3.35
CA SER A 254 1.56 2.56 1.94
C SER A 254 3.02 2.93 1.65
N THR A 255 3.81 3.14 2.72
CA THR A 255 5.26 3.34 2.68
C THR A 255 5.88 2.45 3.76
N LEU A 256 6.86 1.64 3.38
CA LEU A 256 7.52 0.66 4.24
C LEU A 256 9.00 1.04 4.40
N LEU A 257 9.46 1.10 5.65
CA LEU A 257 10.80 1.52 6.02
C LEU A 257 11.42 0.47 6.95
N PHE A 258 12.57 -0.08 6.57
CA PHE A 258 13.32 -1.01 7.42
C PHE A 258 14.83 -0.90 7.17
N ALA A 259 15.64 -1.57 7.99
CA ALA A 259 17.09 -1.61 7.83
C ALA A 259 17.55 -2.77 6.95
N GLU A 260 18.70 -2.63 6.30
CA GLU A 260 19.36 -3.72 5.58
C GLU A 260 19.63 -4.92 6.50
N ASN A 261 19.58 -6.12 5.93
CA ASN A 261 19.59 -7.42 6.63
C ASN A 261 18.48 -7.59 7.68
N SER A 262 17.42 -6.77 7.60
CA SER A 262 16.18 -6.89 8.36
C SER A 262 14.97 -7.03 7.42
N THR A 263 13.76 -7.06 7.99
CA THR A 263 12.53 -7.41 7.26
C THR A 263 11.47 -6.33 7.45
N GLY A 264 10.78 -5.94 6.37
CA GLY A 264 9.58 -5.09 6.44
C GLY A 264 8.33 -5.88 6.07
N VAL A 265 7.25 -5.73 6.83
CA VAL A 265 5.96 -6.39 6.55
C VAL A 265 4.93 -5.36 6.10
N VAL A 266 4.21 -5.65 5.02
CA VAL A 266 3.01 -4.93 4.61
C VAL A 266 1.79 -5.83 4.77
N THR A 267 0.65 -5.25 5.17
CA THR A 267 -0.66 -5.91 5.09
C THR A 267 -1.33 -5.54 3.78
N VAL A 268 -1.84 -6.53 3.04
CA VAL A 268 -2.67 -6.36 1.84
C VAL A 268 -4.11 -6.79 2.19
N THR A 269 -5.09 -5.97 1.86
CA THR A 269 -6.51 -6.20 2.18
C THR A 269 -7.31 -6.21 0.88
N ASN A 270 -8.25 -7.15 0.73
CA ASN A 270 -9.33 -7.01 -0.25
C ASN A 270 -10.45 -6.19 0.41
N ASP A 271 -10.68 -4.98 -0.05
CA ASP A 271 -11.52 -3.99 0.63
C ASP A 271 -12.98 -4.45 0.77
N VAL A 272 -13.63 -4.07 1.87
CA VAL A 272 -15.05 -4.39 2.13
C VAL A 272 -16.03 -3.78 1.12
N SER A 273 -15.55 -2.85 0.29
CA SER A 273 -16.29 -2.26 -0.85
C SER A 273 -16.14 -3.07 -2.15
N SER A 274 -15.33 -4.13 -2.16
CA SER A 274 -15.15 -4.98 -3.34
C SER A 274 -16.36 -5.88 -3.57
N VAL A 275 -16.53 -6.29 -4.84
CA VAL A 275 -17.65 -7.12 -5.33
C VAL A 275 -17.23 -8.55 -5.68
N VAL A 276 -15.94 -8.87 -5.60
CA VAL A 276 -15.35 -10.19 -5.93
C VAL A 276 -14.13 -10.52 -5.04
N THR A 277 -13.69 -11.77 -5.05
CA THR A 277 -12.41 -12.18 -4.46
C THR A 277 -11.22 -11.56 -5.20
N ALA A 278 -10.15 -11.24 -4.49
CA ALA A 278 -8.89 -10.79 -5.09
C ALA A 278 -7.98 -11.99 -5.35
N ASP A 279 -7.71 -12.29 -6.63
CA ASP A 279 -7.13 -13.56 -7.05
C ASP A 279 -5.72 -13.41 -7.64
N ASN A 280 -4.82 -14.30 -7.22
CA ASN A 280 -3.43 -14.44 -7.69
C ASN A 280 -2.61 -13.15 -7.70
N PHE A 281 -2.64 -12.37 -6.61
CA PHE A 281 -1.88 -11.11 -6.50
C PHE A 281 -0.44 -11.30 -6.01
N LEU A 282 0.47 -10.55 -6.63
CA LEU A 282 1.92 -10.67 -6.46
C LEU A 282 2.55 -9.27 -6.31
N ALA A 283 3.54 -9.15 -5.41
CA ALA A 283 4.42 -8.00 -5.36
C ALA A 283 5.51 -8.13 -6.44
N THR A 284 5.48 -7.26 -7.45
CA THR A 284 6.42 -7.30 -8.57
C THR A 284 7.64 -6.42 -8.26
N ILE A 285 8.76 -7.05 -7.90
CA ILE A 285 10.02 -6.34 -7.64
C ILE A 285 10.58 -5.74 -8.95
N PRO A 286 10.93 -4.44 -9.00
CA PRO A 286 11.56 -3.83 -10.17
C PRO A 286 12.93 -4.44 -10.51
N GLY A 287 13.21 -4.60 -11.81
CA GLY A 287 14.49 -5.14 -12.28
C GLY A 287 15.68 -4.25 -11.88
N GLY A 288 16.68 -4.84 -11.23
CA GLY A 288 17.85 -4.13 -10.68
C GLY A 288 17.72 -3.76 -9.19
N SER A 289 16.56 -3.99 -8.57
CA SER A 289 16.39 -3.90 -7.12
C SER A 289 17.10 -5.06 -6.39
N THR A 290 17.52 -4.79 -5.16
CA THR A 290 18.04 -5.73 -4.16
C THR A 290 16.94 -6.31 -3.25
N LEU A 291 15.72 -5.74 -3.32
CA LEU A 291 14.56 -6.23 -2.58
C LEU A 291 14.18 -7.65 -3.01
N SER A 292 13.69 -8.41 -2.03
CA SER A 292 13.14 -9.76 -2.21
C SER A 292 11.86 -9.91 -1.41
N VAL A 293 10.93 -10.72 -1.92
CA VAL A 293 9.81 -11.23 -1.11
C VAL A 293 10.32 -12.46 -0.36
N GLN A 294 10.53 -12.32 0.95
CA GLN A 294 11.05 -13.39 1.80
C GLN A 294 9.95 -14.40 2.15
N SER A 295 8.72 -13.92 2.37
CA SER A 295 7.54 -14.75 2.65
C SER A 295 6.25 -14.00 2.33
N THR A 296 5.17 -14.74 2.13
CA THR A 296 3.81 -14.20 2.00
C THR A 296 2.80 -15.16 2.64
N THR A 297 1.75 -14.62 3.26
CA THR A 297 0.58 -15.38 3.71
C THR A 297 -0.60 -15.26 2.74
N CYS A 298 -0.43 -14.50 1.65
CA CYS A 298 -1.42 -14.30 0.62
C CYS A 298 -1.55 -15.55 -0.26
N GLY A 299 -2.69 -16.24 -0.16
CA GLY A 299 -3.01 -17.40 -1.00
C GLY A 299 -3.46 -17.01 -2.42
N ALA A 300 -3.84 -18.01 -3.21
CA ALA A 300 -4.31 -17.81 -4.59
C ALA A 300 -5.61 -16.99 -4.71
N SER A 301 -6.37 -16.82 -3.62
CA SER A 301 -7.59 -16.01 -3.56
C SER A 301 -7.77 -15.41 -2.16
N LEU A 302 -8.22 -14.16 -2.07
CA LEU A 302 -8.49 -13.44 -0.83
C LEU A 302 -9.94 -12.94 -0.81
N ALA A 303 -10.69 -13.37 0.21
CA ALA A 303 -12.10 -13.02 0.39
C ALA A 303 -12.32 -11.51 0.65
N ILE A 304 -13.51 -11.02 0.32
CA ILE A 304 -13.90 -9.61 0.53
C ILE A 304 -13.83 -9.29 2.04
N GLY A 305 -13.13 -8.21 2.40
CA GLY A 305 -12.88 -7.81 3.78
C GLY A 305 -11.77 -8.60 4.51
N ALA A 306 -11.16 -9.61 3.87
CA ALA A 306 -10.03 -10.33 4.43
C ALA A 306 -8.69 -9.66 4.08
N SER A 307 -7.66 -9.95 4.87
CA SER A 307 -6.30 -9.46 4.67
C SER A 307 -5.26 -10.57 4.78
N CYS A 308 -4.08 -10.31 4.24
CA CYS A 308 -2.87 -11.14 4.31
C CYS A 308 -1.64 -10.23 4.42
N THR A 309 -0.44 -10.82 4.51
CA THR A 309 0.81 -10.10 4.69
C THR A 309 1.87 -10.53 3.69
N ILE A 310 2.69 -9.57 3.24
CA ILE A 310 3.89 -9.82 2.43
C ILE A 310 5.09 -9.29 3.22
N THR A 311 6.12 -10.13 3.35
CA THR A 311 7.38 -9.83 4.04
C THR A 311 8.46 -9.57 3.01
N PHE A 312 9.02 -8.37 3.02
CA PHE A 312 10.15 -7.97 2.19
C PHE A 312 11.46 -8.00 2.98
N ALA A 313 12.55 -8.34 2.31
CA ALA A 313 13.90 -8.27 2.85
C ALA A 313 14.89 -7.76 1.80
N SER A 314 15.97 -7.11 2.23
CA SER A 314 17.14 -6.82 1.40
C SER A 314 18.41 -6.87 2.26
N SER A 315 19.53 -7.25 1.67
CA SER A 315 20.86 -7.22 2.29
C SER A 315 21.62 -5.90 2.07
N ALA A 316 21.01 -4.89 1.44
CA ALA A 316 21.65 -3.61 1.12
C ALA A 316 20.66 -2.43 1.17
N GLN A 317 21.19 -1.24 1.44
CA GLN A 317 20.49 0.04 1.34
C GLN A 317 19.92 0.31 -0.07
N GLU A 318 18.65 0.73 -0.15
CA GLU A 318 17.95 0.98 -1.41
C GLU A 318 16.76 1.93 -1.22
N GLY A 319 16.44 2.72 -2.27
CA GLY A 319 15.12 3.30 -2.46
C GLY A 319 15.04 4.83 -2.34
N PRO A 320 13.82 5.41 -2.30
CA PRO A 320 12.54 4.71 -2.31
C PRO A 320 12.26 3.96 -3.62
N THR A 321 12.00 2.66 -3.52
CA THR A 321 11.68 1.77 -4.64
C THR A 321 10.18 1.51 -4.67
N LEU A 322 9.58 1.73 -5.85
CA LEU A 322 8.14 1.57 -6.07
C LEU A 322 7.82 0.12 -6.45
N VAL A 323 7.20 -0.63 -5.54
CA VAL A 323 6.81 -2.03 -5.75
C VAL A 323 5.30 -2.10 -6.05
N PRO A 324 4.87 -2.33 -7.31
CA PRO A 324 3.48 -2.59 -7.63
C PRO A 324 3.03 -3.97 -7.14
N ILE A 325 1.88 -3.99 -6.47
CA ILE A 325 1.15 -5.18 -6.01
C ILE A 325 -0.16 -5.23 -6.79
N ALA A 326 -0.36 -6.31 -7.55
CA ALA A 326 -1.56 -6.54 -8.36
C ALA A 326 -1.78 -8.04 -8.58
N GLY A 327 -3.03 -8.44 -8.85
CA GLY A 327 -3.40 -9.80 -9.23
C GLY A 327 -4.24 -9.87 -10.49
N THR A 328 -4.65 -11.09 -10.84
CA THR A 328 -5.31 -11.41 -12.12
C THR A 328 -6.64 -10.70 -12.36
N ASN A 329 -7.28 -10.17 -11.31
CA ASN A 329 -8.54 -9.43 -11.37
C ASN A 329 -8.57 -8.18 -10.47
N THR A 330 -7.43 -7.68 -9.98
CA THR A 330 -7.40 -6.56 -9.01
C THR A 330 -7.06 -5.23 -9.67
N ASN A 331 -7.27 -4.10 -8.97
CA ASN A 331 -6.48 -2.89 -9.21
C ASN A 331 -5.00 -3.12 -8.83
N THR A 332 -4.10 -2.31 -9.39
CA THR A 332 -2.71 -2.19 -8.91
C THR A 332 -2.64 -1.21 -7.74
N VAL A 333 -1.92 -1.56 -6.69
CA VAL A 333 -1.51 -0.65 -5.61
C VAL A 333 0.01 -0.59 -5.57
N ASN A 334 0.58 0.61 -5.41
CA ASN A 334 2.02 0.79 -5.34
C ASN A 334 2.46 1.00 -3.88
N LEU A 335 3.40 0.17 -3.43
CA LEU A 335 4.07 0.30 -2.14
C LEU A 335 5.42 0.99 -2.34
N ASN A 336 5.70 2.07 -1.63
CA ASN A 336 7.06 2.64 -1.58
C ASN A 336 7.87 1.90 -0.51
N ILE A 337 9.00 1.29 -0.87
CA ILE A 337 9.91 0.65 0.08
C ILE A 337 11.24 1.40 0.13
N THR A 338 11.71 1.72 1.34
CA THR A 338 13.05 2.24 1.58
C THR A 338 13.79 1.33 2.56
N VAL A 339 14.99 0.90 2.17
CA VAL A 339 15.91 0.12 2.98
C VAL A 339 17.07 1.01 3.40
N THR A 340 17.28 1.13 4.71
CA THR A 340 18.23 2.05 5.34
C THR A 340 19.42 1.31 5.93
N SER A 341 20.43 2.05 6.39
CA SER A 341 21.46 1.46 7.25
C SER A 341 20.85 0.92 8.54
N GLN A 342 21.50 -0.07 9.13
CA GLN A 342 21.12 -0.56 10.45
C GLN A 342 21.38 0.48 11.55
N PRO A 343 20.49 0.62 12.55
CA PRO A 343 20.72 1.47 13.71
C PRO A 343 22.02 1.11 14.46
N GLN A 344 22.57 2.11 15.14
CA GLN A 344 23.62 1.94 16.15
C GLN A 344 23.02 2.12 17.54
N ILE A 345 23.52 1.35 18.50
CA ILE A 345 23.14 1.43 19.90
C ILE A 345 24.35 1.68 20.82
N SER A 346 24.13 2.46 21.88
CA SER A 346 25.17 2.86 22.85
C SER A 346 24.71 2.63 24.29
N ILE A 347 25.63 2.18 25.15
CA ILE A 347 25.37 1.98 26.60
C ILE A 347 25.61 3.31 27.32
N THR A 348 24.54 4.09 27.51
CA THR A 348 24.60 5.49 27.95
C THR A 348 24.46 5.68 29.45
N GLY A 349 24.00 4.68 30.20
CA GLY A 349 23.90 4.76 31.66
C GLY A 349 23.80 3.40 32.36
N PRO A 350 24.13 3.32 33.66
CA PRO A 350 24.85 4.34 34.42
C PRO A 350 26.34 4.38 34.01
N VAL A 351 27.15 5.21 34.67
CA VAL A 351 28.61 5.21 34.53
C VAL A 351 29.20 3.86 34.98
N GLN A 352 30.39 3.51 34.48
CA GLN A 352 31.00 2.18 34.68
C GLN A 352 31.05 1.75 36.16
N SER A 353 31.48 2.63 37.05
CA SER A 353 31.57 2.41 38.50
C SER A 353 30.25 2.18 39.23
N SER A 354 29.11 2.35 38.54
CA SER A 354 27.77 2.06 39.07
C SER A 354 27.07 0.90 38.34
N ARG A 355 27.77 0.16 37.48
CA ARG A 355 27.25 -1.03 36.78
C ARG A 355 27.33 -2.28 37.67
N VAL A 356 26.65 -2.22 38.81
CA VAL A 356 26.68 -3.24 39.87
C VAL A 356 25.31 -3.89 40.04
N VAL A 357 25.24 -5.21 39.94
CA VAL A 357 24.07 -6.03 40.29
C VAL A 357 24.17 -6.44 41.75
N THR A 358 23.11 -6.29 42.55
CA THR A 358 23.09 -6.86 43.91
C THR A 358 22.54 -8.28 43.85
N VAL A 359 23.34 -9.25 44.30
CA VAL A 359 23.00 -10.68 44.26
C VAL A 359 21.76 -10.94 45.12
N SER A 360 20.71 -11.49 44.51
CA SER A 360 19.38 -11.67 45.12
C SER A 360 18.79 -10.38 45.74
N GLY A 361 19.14 -9.20 45.20
CA GLY A 361 18.73 -7.90 45.71
C GLY A 361 18.37 -6.90 44.61
N ALA A 362 18.81 -5.65 44.76
CA ALA A 362 18.57 -4.57 43.79
C ALA A 362 19.14 -4.89 42.39
N ALA A 363 18.31 -4.66 41.37
CA ALA A 363 18.66 -4.81 39.97
C ALA A 363 19.59 -3.68 39.47
N LEU A 364 20.40 -3.98 38.46
CA LEU A 364 21.07 -2.97 37.65
C LEU A 364 20.17 -2.55 36.49
N ASN A 365 19.75 -1.29 36.49
CA ASN A 365 19.03 -0.67 35.37
C ASN A 365 20.06 -0.13 34.36
N LEU A 366 20.37 -0.91 33.32
CA LEU A 366 21.33 -0.54 32.27
C LEU A 366 20.60 0.20 31.13
N GLN A 367 20.93 1.47 30.93
CA GLN A 367 20.32 2.31 29.90
C GLN A 367 21.03 2.16 28.55
N ILE A 368 20.26 1.76 27.54
CA ILE A 368 20.72 1.63 26.15
C ILE A 368 20.00 2.67 25.29
N THR A 369 20.77 3.49 24.57
CA THR A 369 20.26 4.48 23.61
C THR A 369 20.32 3.92 22.19
N ASN A 370 19.28 4.16 21.38
CA ASN A 370 19.38 4.08 19.92
C ASN A 370 19.93 5.43 19.42
N ASP A 371 21.10 5.41 18.79
CA ASP A 371 21.90 6.61 18.57
C ASP A 371 21.20 7.64 17.65
N ALA A 372 21.55 8.93 17.82
CA ALA A 372 20.89 10.03 17.10
C ALA A 372 21.10 10.02 15.58
N GLY A 373 22.07 9.23 15.08
CA GLY A 373 22.30 9.00 13.65
C GLY A 373 21.54 7.82 13.06
N SER A 374 20.81 7.03 13.87
CA SER A 374 20.06 5.87 13.41
C SER A 374 18.85 6.26 12.56
N PRO A 375 18.61 5.63 11.39
CA PRO A 375 17.51 6.00 10.51
C PRO A 375 16.16 5.35 10.89
N VAL A 376 16.19 4.31 11.72
CA VAL A 376 15.01 3.52 12.13
C VAL A 376 15.10 3.09 13.59
N ASN A 377 14.01 2.53 14.12
CA ASN A 377 13.99 1.96 15.47
C ASN A 377 14.96 0.77 15.58
N ALA A 378 15.67 0.70 16.71
CA ALA A 378 16.42 -0.47 17.12
C ALA A 378 15.48 -1.42 17.87
N ASN A 379 15.34 -2.64 17.39
CA ASN A 379 14.29 -3.58 17.81
C ASN A 379 14.87 -4.74 18.61
N ALA A 380 14.12 -5.21 19.61
CA ALA A 380 14.48 -6.32 20.49
C ALA A 380 15.93 -6.24 21.01
N ILE A 381 16.31 -5.08 21.56
CA ILE A 381 17.62 -4.90 22.19
C ILE A 381 17.65 -5.73 23.49
N THR A 382 18.63 -6.62 23.62
CA THR A 382 18.79 -7.49 24.78
C THR A 382 20.25 -7.86 25.02
N VAL A 383 20.55 -8.59 26.10
CA VAL A 383 21.91 -9.14 26.34
C VAL A 383 22.07 -10.41 25.52
N SER A 384 22.90 -10.37 24.47
CA SER A 384 23.13 -11.50 23.57
C SER A 384 24.31 -12.39 23.97
N ASN A 385 25.15 -11.95 24.92
CA ASN A 385 26.17 -12.81 25.54
C ASN A 385 26.40 -12.42 27.01
N GLN A 386 26.32 -13.42 27.89
CA GLN A 386 26.58 -13.33 29.33
C GLN A 386 27.32 -14.58 29.85
N ALA A 387 28.10 -15.26 29.01
CA ALA A 387 28.64 -16.60 29.30
C ALA A 387 29.50 -16.72 30.58
N ALA A 388 30.08 -15.61 31.05
CA ALA A 388 30.86 -15.55 32.30
C ALA A 388 30.01 -15.28 33.57
N CYS A 389 28.71 -15.08 33.43
CA CYS A 389 27.74 -14.86 34.50
C CYS A 389 26.37 -15.47 34.10
N PRO A 390 26.32 -16.81 33.88
CA PRO A 390 25.24 -17.46 33.11
C PRO A 390 23.84 -17.29 33.68
N ASN A 391 23.67 -17.22 35.02
CA ASN A 391 22.36 -17.09 35.66
C ASN A 391 21.91 -15.63 35.83
N LEU A 392 22.56 -14.67 35.16
CA LEU A 392 22.06 -13.31 35.01
C LEU A 392 20.69 -13.34 34.30
N THR A 393 19.65 -12.79 34.92
CA THR A 393 18.31 -12.65 34.33
C THR A 393 18.11 -11.25 33.78
N VAL A 394 17.53 -11.16 32.59
CA VAL A 394 17.33 -9.92 31.84
C VAL A 394 15.83 -9.70 31.64
N ASP A 395 15.34 -8.51 31.99
CA ASP A 395 14.07 -7.98 31.50
C ASP A 395 14.36 -6.89 30.46
N ASP A 396 13.96 -7.16 29.23
CA ASP A 396 14.11 -6.33 28.03
C ASP A 396 12.75 -5.82 27.50
N SER A 397 11.68 -5.92 28.30
CA SER A 397 10.32 -5.51 27.90
C SER A 397 10.22 -4.05 27.45
N ASN A 398 11.06 -3.17 28.02
CA ASN A 398 11.18 -1.76 27.64
C ASN A 398 12.00 -1.53 26.36
N CYS A 399 12.74 -2.52 25.89
CA CYS A 399 13.71 -2.46 24.79
C CYS A 399 13.23 -3.10 23.47
N THR A 400 11.93 -3.39 23.36
CA THR A 400 11.31 -4.06 22.21
C THR A 400 11.38 -3.26 20.89
N SER A 401 11.26 -1.93 20.93
CA SER A 401 11.39 -1.04 19.77
C SER A 401 11.76 0.38 20.24
N VAL A 402 13.03 0.76 20.11
CA VAL A 402 13.57 2.04 20.59
C VAL A 402 13.78 3.01 19.43
N ALA A 403 13.11 4.16 19.45
CA ALA A 403 13.21 5.17 18.39
C ALA A 403 14.59 5.88 18.38
N PRO A 404 15.06 6.41 17.23
CA PRO A 404 16.31 7.18 17.16
C PRO A 404 16.37 8.33 18.18
N ASN A 405 17.54 8.53 18.79
CA ASN A 405 17.77 9.48 19.88
C ASN A 405 16.88 9.25 21.14
N THR A 406 16.34 8.04 21.33
CA THR A 406 15.65 7.63 22.57
C THR A 406 16.37 6.45 23.22
N ALA A 407 15.99 6.11 24.46
CA ALA A 407 16.64 5.07 25.24
C ALA A 407 15.61 4.13 25.89
N CYS A 408 16.04 2.90 26.15
CA CYS A 408 15.35 1.93 26.97
C CYS A 408 16.22 1.50 28.16
N ILE A 409 15.62 0.80 29.11
CA ILE A 409 16.30 0.16 30.24
C ILE A 409 16.26 -1.36 30.07
N LEU A 410 17.42 -2.00 30.12
CA LEU A 410 17.54 -3.43 30.45
C LEU A 410 17.65 -3.55 31.97
N VAL A 411 16.76 -4.33 32.59
CA VAL A 411 16.80 -4.58 34.04
C VAL A 411 17.51 -5.91 34.28
N LEU A 412 18.63 -5.87 35.01
CA LEU A 412 19.53 -7.01 35.20
C LEU A 412 19.56 -7.45 36.67
N ASN A 413 19.24 -8.72 36.92
CA ASN A 413 19.29 -9.36 38.24
C ASN A 413 20.14 -10.64 38.18
N SER A 414 20.66 -11.10 39.32
CA SER A 414 21.29 -12.41 39.43
C SER A 414 20.96 -13.05 40.78
N PRO A 415 20.62 -14.35 40.83
CA PRO A 415 20.53 -15.09 42.10
C PRO A 415 21.91 -15.38 42.68
N ASP A 416 22.94 -15.49 41.83
CA ASP A 416 24.30 -15.94 42.17
C ASP A 416 25.35 -14.82 42.11
N PRO A 417 26.42 -14.90 42.91
CA PRO A 417 27.61 -14.05 42.78
C PRO A 417 28.50 -14.50 41.61
N TYR A 418 29.15 -13.53 40.95
CA TYR A 418 30.21 -13.76 39.97
C TYR A 418 31.30 -12.71 40.14
N ALA A 419 32.54 -13.02 39.77
CA ALA A 419 33.54 -11.99 39.51
C ALA A 419 33.10 -11.10 38.33
N PRO A 420 33.64 -9.87 38.15
CA PRO A 420 33.13 -8.94 37.16
C PRO A 420 33.12 -9.53 35.74
N CYS A 421 31.94 -9.58 35.11
CA CYS A 421 31.73 -10.25 33.83
C CYS A 421 31.48 -9.23 32.71
N THR A 422 32.01 -9.50 31.52
CA THR A 422 31.69 -8.72 30.32
C THR A 422 30.41 -9.27 29.69
N ILE A 423 29.41 -8.42 29.54
CA ILE A 423 28.19 -8.70 28.78
C ILE A 423 28.21 -8.00 27.42
N THR A 424 27.52 -8.59 26.44
CA THR A 424 27.32 -8.03 25.10
C THR A 424 25.84 -7.71 24.88
N ILE A 425 25.54 -6.50 24.40
CA ILE A 425 24.18 -6.04 24.10
C ILE A 425 24.01 -5.98 22.58
N SER A 426 22.87 -6.41 22.04
CA SER A 426 22.53 -6.25 20.62
C SER A 426 21.01 -6.24 20.40
N GLY A 427 20.53 -5.60 19.34
CA GLY A 427 19.17 -5.73 18.84
C GLY A 427 19.06 -6.62 17.60
N SER A 428 17.84 -7.02 17.25
CA SER A 428 17.54 -7.88 16.09
C SER A 428 17.82 -7.23 14.73
N ASN A 429 18.15 -5.93 14.70
CA ASN A 429 18.46 -5.16 13.49
C ASN A 429 19.62 -4.16 13.67
N THR A 430 20.42 -4.25 14.73
CA THR A 430 21.50 -3.28 15.03
C THR A 430 22.83 -3.68 14.38
N ALA A 431 23.53 -2.72 13.76
CA ALA A 431 24.82 -2.98 13.10
C ALA A 431 26.02 -3.08 14.04
N ASN A 432 25.83 -2.79 15.33
CA ASN A 432 26.86 -2.94 16.36
C ASN A 432 26.34 -3.80 17.52
N SER A 433 27.27 -4.18 18.41
CA SER A 433 26.96 -4.93 19.62
C SER A 433 27.87 -4.46 20.76
N PRO A 434 27.54 -3.35 21.43
CA PRO A 434 28.40 -2.78 22.47
C PRO A 434 28.53 -3.72 23.66
N THR A 435 29.69 -3.66 24.32
CA THR A 435 30.02 -4.46 25.49
C THR A 435 30.19 -3.59 26.74
N THR A 436 29.92 -4.15 27.91
CA THR A 436 30.25 -3.53 29.19
C THR A 436 30.68 -4.59 30.18
N LEU A 437 31.61 -4.23 31.06
CA LEU A 437 31.85 -4.96 32.30
C LEU A 437 30.70 -4.65 33.27
N ILE A 438 30.23 -5.65 34.03
CA ILE A 438 29.34 -5.47 35.20
C ILE A 438 29.95 -6.19 36.40
N ALA A 439 29.72 -5.69 37.61
CA ALA A 439 30.16 -6.31 38.85
C ALA A 439 28.98 -6.75 39.71
N PHE A 440 29.25 -7.59 40.72
CA PHE A 440 28.24 -8.15 41.60
C PHE A 440 28.57 -7.78 43.05
N SER A 441 27.62 -7.14 43.75
CA SER A 441 27.71 -6.90 45.19
C SER A 441 26.98 -8.02 45.93
N TYR A 442 27.71 -8.72 46.81
CA TYR A 442 27.23 -9.85 47.61
C TYR A 442 27.75 -9.71 49.03
N LEU A 443 26.92 -10.04 50.03
CA LEU A 443 27.29 -10.02 51.44
C LEU A 443 28.00 -8.72 51.91
N GLY A 444 27.63 -7.56 51.34
CA GLY A 444 28.18 -6.25 51.70
C GLY A 444 29.52 -5.87 51.06
N GLY A 445 29.90 -6.50 49.95
CA GLY A 445 31.07 -6.09 49.16
C GLY A 445 31.03 -6.60 47.72
N LEU A 446 31.91 -6.07 46.88
CA LEU A 446 32.04 -6.49 45.48
C LEU A 446 32.79 -7.81 45.39
N VAL A 447 32.22 -8.77 44.67
CA VAL A 447 32.86 -10.04 44.33
C VAL A 447 34.04 -9.76 43.40
N PHE A 448 35.23 -10.22 43.79
CA PHE A 448 36.45 -10.06 42.98
C PHE A 448 37.10 -11.41 42.61
N THR A 449 36.70 -12.49 43.29
CA THR A 449 37.00 -13.88 42.89
C THR A 449 35.79 -14.76 43.20
N GLU A 450 35.49 -15.70 42.32
CA GLU A 450 34.45 -16.72 42.48
C GLU A 450 34.91 -18.00 41.77
N SER A 451 34.58 -19.16 42.34
CA SER A 451 34.65 -20.46 41.67
C SER A 451 33.73 -21.48 42.37
N GLY A 452 32.74 -21.99 41.63
CA GLY A 452 31.85 -23.05 42.10
C GLY A 452 30.91 -22.64 43.24
N GLY A 453 30.55 -21.35 43.32
CA GLY A 453 29.71 -20.78 44.39
C GLY A 453 30.48 -20.40 45.65
N THR A 454 31.81 -20.61 45.69
CA THR A 454 32.70 -20.08 46.73
C THR A 454 33.51 -18.92 46.19
N GLY A 455 33.88 -17.94 47.02
CA GLY A 455 34.61 -16.78 46.51
C GLY A 455 35.07 -15.79 47.57
N LYS A 456 35.41 -14.59 47.13
CA LYS A 456 35.77 -13.46 48.01
C LYS A 456 35.17 -12.14 47.56
N VAL A 457 34.74 -11.36 48.55
CA VAL A 457 34.24 -9.99 48.39
C VAL A 457 35.15 -8.98 49.06
N VAL A 458 35.19 -7.76 48.52
CA VAL A 458 35.92 -6.59 49.06
C VAL A 458 34.94 -5.48 49.42
N VAL A 459 35.18 -4.76 50.53
CA VAL A 459 34.33 -3.61 50.90
C VAL A 459 34.34 -2.53 49.81
N GLU A 460 33.18 -1.95 49.53
CA GLU A 460 33.01 -0.83 48.57
C GLU A 460 33.43 0.54 49.15
N SER A 461 33.67 0.59 50.46
CA SER A 461 34.15 1.76 51.18
C SER A 461 35.22 1.34 52.17
N GLY A 462 36.47 1.67 51.86
CA GLY A 462 37.60 1.51 52.75
C GLY A 462 37.73 2.63 53.79
N PHE A 463 38.78 2.55 54.60
CA PHE A 463 39.15 3.55 55.59
C PHE A 463 40.66 3.83 55.54
N GLY A 464 41.10 4.99 56.00
CA GLY A 464 42.53 5.27 56.19
C GLY A 464 43.01 4.79 57.56
N SER A 465 44.11 4.06 57.63
CA SER A 465 44.73 3.65 58.90
C SER A 465 46.23 3.46 58.79
N GLN A 466 46.92 3.42 59.92
CA GLN A 466 48.29 2.91 60.02
C GLN A 466 48.27 1.39 59.95
N TRP A 467 49.36 0.77 59.50
CA TRP A 467 49.52 -0.69 59.53
C TRP A 467 49.54 -1.17 60.99
N THR A 468 50.43 -0.55 61.78
CA THR A 468 50.46 -0.54 63.25
C THR A 468 51.08 0.78 63.72
N ASN A 469 50.71 1.26 64.92
CA ASN A 469 51.23 2.53 65.45
C ASN A 469 52.72 2.51 65.84
N THR A 470 53.27 1.30 66.00
CA THR A 470 54.64 1.04 66.45
C THR A 470 55.32 0.09 65.46
N VAL A 471 56.60 0.37 65.17
CA VAL A 471 57.45 -0.48 64.33
C VAL A 471 57.95 -1.69 65.14
N THR A 472 57.20 -2.78 65.08
CA THR A 472 57.60 -4.11 65.59
C THR A 472 57.81 -5.10 64.43
N ASN A 473 58.37 -6.28 64.72
CA ASN A 473 58.41 -7.39 63.75
C ASN A 473 57.35 -8.43 64.12
N ILE A 474 56.27 -8.52 63.34
CA ILE A 474 55.11 -9.35 63.69
C ILE A 474 55.28 -10.75 63.10
N ALA A 475 55.64 -11.70 63.97
CA ALA A 475 55.78 -13.10 63.59
C ALA A 475 54.44 -13.66 63.07
N GLY A 476 54.45 -14.26 61.87
CA GLY A 476 53.25 -14.79 61.22
C GLY A 476 52.60 -13.84 60.20
N ALA A 477 52.81 -12.53 60.28
CA ALA A 477 52.26 -11.54 59.35
C ALA A 477 53.02 -11.44 58.01
N VAL A 478 53.53 -12.54 57.48
CA VAL A 478 54.41 -12.60 56.30
C VAL A 478 53.83 -13.40 55.12
N SER A 479 52.60 -13.91 55.25
CA SER A 479 51.95 -14.64 54.15
C SER A 479 51.61 -13.71 52.99
N LEU A 480 51.90 -14.15 51.76
CA LEU A 480 51.51 -13.42 50.55
C LEU A 480 50.05 -13.70 50.12
N THR A 481 49.44 -14.77 50.61
CA THR A 481 48.16 -15.31 50.11
C THR A 481 47.12 -15.61 51.19
N ASP A 482 47.45 -15.42 52.47
CA ASP A 482 46.56 -15.66 53.61
C ASP A 482 46.49 -14.41 54.50
N GLY A 483 45.64 -13.47 54.11
CA GLY A 483 45.39 -12.25 54.86
C GLY A 483 44.66 -12.50 56.17
N ALA A 484 43.95 -13.62 56.32
CA ALA A 484 43.24 -13.96 57.54
C ALA A 484 44.21 -14.37 58.65
N ALA A 485 45.20 -15.23 58.34
CA ALA A 485 46.29 -15.57 59.24
C ALA A 485 47.16 -14.35 59.58
N ASN A 486 47.53 -13.53 58.58
CA ASN A 486 48.26 -12.28 58.82
C ASN A 486 47.49 -11.34 59.76
N THR A 487 46.19 -11.10 59.49
CA THR A 487 45.32 -10.23 60.30
C THR A 487 45.26 -10.71 61.75
N ASN A 488 45.12 -12.02 61.96
CA ASN A 488 45.10 -12.60 63.31
C ASN A 488 46.45 -12.44 64.03
N ALA A 489 47.58 -12.59 63.31
CA ALA A 489 48.91 -12.37 63.86
C ALA A 489 49.17 -10.90 64.23
N ILE A 490 48.73 -9.95 63.40
CA ILE A 490 48.84 -8.51 63.68
C ILE A 490 48.03 -8.14 64.92
N ILE A 491 46.78 -8.61 65.05
CA ILE A 491 45.91 -8.30 66.19
C ILE A 491 46.41 -8.90 67.51
N ALA A 492 47.14 -10.02 67.44
CA ALA A 492 47.78 -10.62 68.61
C ALA A 492 49.07 -9.90 69.06
N ASP A 493 49.64 -9.00 68.25
CA ASP A 493 50.84 -8.23 68.61
C ASP A 493 50.51 -6.99 69.44
N GLY A 494 51.41 -6.66 70.38
CA GLY A 494 51.26 -5.52 71.27
C GLY A 494 51.16 -4.16 70.56
N SER A 495 51.72 -4.03 69.34
CA SER A 495 51.63 -2.81 68.52
C SER A 495 50.24 -2.58 67.89
N CYS A 496 49.38 -3.59 67.90
CA CYS A 496 47.98 -3.49 67.49
C CYS A 496 47.04 -3.52 68.70
N SER A 497 47.25 -4.44 69.64
CA SER A 497 46.38 -4.56 70.82
C SER A 497 46.53 -3.39 71.81
N GLY A 498 47.65 -2.67 71.76
CA GLY A 498 47.89 -1.45 72.54
C GLY A 498 47.28 -0.17 71.94
N ASP A 499 46.93 -0.18 70.65
CA ASP A 499 46.30 0.93 69.94
C ASP A 499 45.45 0.41 68.77
N THR A 500 44.24 -0.03 69.13
CA THR A 500 43.26 -0.57 68.17
C THR A 500 42.71 0.48 67.21
N ALA A 501 42.92 1.77 67.47
CA ALA A 501 42.50 2.84 66.56
C ALA A 501 43.47 2.96 65.37
N ASN A 502 44.78 2.82 65.62
CA ASN A 502 45.83 2.92 64.61
C ASN A 502 46.36 1.54 64.15
N CYS A 503 45.46 0.55 64.05
CA CYS A 503 45.77 -0.78 63.53
C CYS A 503 44.76 -1.19 62.44
N ALA A 504 45.20 -1.16 61.18
CA ALA A 504 44.41 -1.55 60.01
C ALA A 504 43.78 -2.96 60.13
N ALA A 505 44.54 -3.92 60.65
CA ALA A 505 44.08 -5.30 60.84
C ALA A 505 42.91 -5.38 61.82
N TYR A 506 42.99 -4.67 62.96
CA TYR A 506 41.90 -4.61 63.95
C TYR A 506 40.66 -3.95 63.35
N GLN A 507 40.81 -2.82 62.65
CA GLN A 507 39.66 -2.16 62.00
C GLN A 507 38.95 -3.07 60.99
N CYS A 508 39.65 -3.99 60.30
CA CYS A 508 38.98 -5.00 59.46
C CYS A 508 38.17 -6.04 60.25
N ARG A 509 38.59 -6.40 61.46
CA ARG A 509 37.79 -7.25 62.37
C ARG A 509 36.68 -6.50 63.11
N ASN A 510 36.62 -5.16 62.96
CA ASN A 510 35.72 -4.28 63.69
C ASN A 510 35.07 -3.22 62.77
N LEU A 511 34.67 -3.61 61.55
CA LEU A 511 34.13 -2.70 60.53
C LEU A 511 32.89 -1.96 61.03
N GLY A 512 32.85 -0.64 60.79
CA GLY A 512 31.79 0.23 61.31
C GLY A 512 31.71 0.31 62.84
N GLY A 513 32.75 -0.14 63.56
CA GLY A 513 32.74 -0.32 65.01
C GLY A 513 32.07 -1.63 65.48
N THR A 514 31.62 -2.49 64.56
CA THR A 514 30.92 -3.75 64.87
C THR A 514 31.84 -4.96 64.70
N PRO A 515 31.83 -5.95 65.60
CA PRO A 515 32.65 -7.16 65.44
C PRO A 515 32.31 -7.93 64.15
N THR A 516 33.29 -8.04 63.27
CA THR A 516 33.19 -8.63 61.92
C THR A 516 34.26 -9.72 61.73
N PRO A 517 34.14 -10.89 62.40
CA PRO A 517 35.20 -11.90 62.46
C PRO A 517 35.51 -12.58 61.12
N ASP A 518 34.66 -12.43 60.11
CA ASP A 518 34.88 -12.98 58.76
C ASP A 518 35.70 -12.03 57.88
N TRP A 519 35.69 -10.72 58.17
CA TRP A 519 36.39 -9.69 57.40
C TRP A 519 37.83 -9.53 57.89
N TYR A 520 38.78 -9.50 56.96
CA TYR A 520 40.21 -9.41 57.24
C TYR A 520 40.93 -8.46 56.28
N MET A 521 42.13 -8.08 56.65
CA MET A 521 43.00 -7.23 55.84
C MET A 521 43.72 -8.13 54.80
N PRO A 522 43.55 -7.88 53.48
CA PRO A 522 44.03 -8.78 52.43
C PRO A 522 45.57 -8.91 52.46
N ALA A 523 46.10 -10.11 52.25
CA ALA A 523 47.51 -10.29 51.96
C ALA A 523 47.87 -9.73 50.56
N LEU A 524 49.15 -9.55 50.27
CA LEU A 524 49.60 -8.85 49.07
C LEU A 524 48.97 -9.38 47.77
N ASN A 525 48.98 -10.71 47.56
CA ASN A 525 48.47 -11.30 46.34
C ASN A 525 46.93 -11.23 46.27
N GLU A 526 46.25 -11.20 47.42
CA GLU A 526 44.79 -11.03 47.48
C GLU A 526 44.39 -9.61 47.10
N LEU A 527 45.15 -8.60 47.54
CA LEU A 527 44.97 -7.21 47.14
C LEU A 527 45.33 -6.97 45.66
N VAL A 528 46.30 -7.72 45.11
CA VAL A 528 46.57 -7.76 43.66
C VAL A 528 45.42 -8.41 42.89
N LEU A 529 44.75 -9.44 43.42
CA LEU A 529 43.54 -10.00 42.80
C LEU A 529 42.37 -9.00 42.81
N VAL A 530 42.17 -8.26 43.90
CA VAL A 530 41.20 -7.13 43.96
C VAL A 530 41.50 -6.11 42.87
N ASN A 531 42.76 -5.67 42.74
CA ASN A 531 43.18 -4.74 41.69
C ASN A 531 42.94 -5.31 40.29
N THR A 532 43.31 -6.58 40.05
CA THR A 532 43.16 -7.23 38.74
C THR A 532 41.68 -7.33 38.32
N ALA A 533 40.78 -7.65 39.26
CA ALA A 533 39.35 -7.81 38.97
C ALA A 533 38.61 -6.47 38.79
N LEU A 534 38.95 -5.44 39.58
CA LEU A 534 38.19 -4.17 39.63
C LEU A 534 38.86 -3.02 38.84
N CYS A 535 40.12 -3.17 38.44
CA CYS A 535 40.93 -2.16 37.74
C CYS A 535 41.70 -2.74 36.53
N GLY A 536 41.40 -3.98 36.09
CA GLY A 536 42.26 -4.77 35.19
C GLY A 536 42.51 -4.22 33.79
N ASN A 537 41.74 -3.22 33.35
CA ASN A 537 41.95 -2.47 32.12
C ASN A 537 42.85 -1.22 32.28
N GLY A 538 43.27 -0.90 33.50
CA GLY A 538 44.12 0.26 33.82
C GLY A 538 43.41 1.62 33.81
N THR A 539 42.08 1.66 33.90
CA THR A 539 41.31 2.92 33.96
C THR A 539 41.59 3.73 35.24
N ILE A 540 41.47 5.05 35.13
CA ILE A 540 41.53 6.00 36.25
C ILE A 540 40.20 6.76 36.29
N PRO A 541 39.35 6.61 37.33
CA PRO A 541 39.43 5.61 38.40
C PRO A 541 39.23 4.17 37.87
N CYS A 542 39.43 3.19 38.75
CA CYS A 542 39.07 1.79 38.49
C CYS A 542 37.61 1.62 38.05
N ASP A 543 37.34 0.55 37.30
CA ASP A 543 35.99 0.23 36.80
C ASP A 543 34.96 0.07 37.91
N PHE A 544 35.35 -0.37 39.11
CA PHE A 544 34.47 -0.53 40.28
C PHE A 544 35.17 -0.25 41.63
N GLY A 545 34.40 -0.25 42.71
CA GLY A 545 34.90 -0.26 44.10
C GLY A 545 35.45 1.06 44.63
N ASN A 546 35.32 2.15 43.86
CA ASN A 546 35.68 3.53 44.25
C ASN A 546 37.14 3.72 44.69
N PHE A 547 38.06 2.87 44.24
CA PHE A 547 39.48 2.98 44.54
C PHE A 547 40.07 4.28 43.96
N VAL A 548 40.48 5.19 44.86
CA VAL A 548 41.22 6.41 44.51
C VAL A 548 42.68 6.10 44.19
N THR A 549 43.31 6.94 43.35
CA THR A 549 44.67 6.75 42.83
C THR A 549 45.75 6.92 43.91
N THR A 550 46.05 5.84 44.65
CA THR A 550 47.05 5.83 45.74
C THR A 550 47.51 4.40 46.07
N ILE A 551 48.39 4.24 47.06
CA ILE A 551 48.79 2.94 47.60
C ILE A 551 47.84 2.47 48.71
N TYR A 552 47.51 1.18 48.70
CA TYR A 552 46.61 0.52 49.65
C TYR A 552 47.39 -0.50 50.47
N TRP A 553 47.12 -0.57 51.77
CA TRP A 553 47.77 -1.52 52.67
C TRP A 553 47.35 -2.97 52.42
N SER A 554 48.33 -3.88 52.38
CA SER A 554 48.11 -5.31 52.59
C SER A 554 48.56 -5.72 54.00
N SER A 555 48.03 -6.83 54.52
CA SER A 555 48.44 -7.41 55.80
C SER A 555 49.80 -8.12 55.77
N THR A 556 50.48 -8.16 54.62
CA THR A 556 51.80 -8.78 54.50
C THR A 556 52.92 -7.80 54.88
N GLN A 557 53.75 -8.14 55.85
CA GLN A 557 54.94 -7.39 56.23
C GLN A 557 56.08 -7.54 55.21
N ASN A 558 57.01 -6.58 55.17
CA ASN A 558 58.35 -6.84 54.66
C ASN A 558 59.13 -7.75 55.65
N ASN A 559 59.77 -8.81 55.13
CA ASN A 559 60.63 -9.70 55.93
C ASN A 559 62.11 -9.23 55.93
N ALA A 560 62.46 -8.27 55.08
CA ALA A 560 63.82 -7.70 54.99
C ALA A 560 63.97 -6.36 55.76
N GLY A 561 62.87 -5.73 56.15
CA GLY A 561 62.83 -4.46 56.87
C GLY A 561 61.63 -4.42 57.82
N MET A 562 61.89 -4.33 59.12
CA MET A 562 60.83 -4.40 60.15
C MET A 562 59.92 -3.16 60.16
N SER A 563 60.38 -2.07 59.56
CA SER A 563 59.68 -0.79 59.39
C SER A 563 58.52 -0.82 58.41
N ASP A 564 58.44 -1.82 57.52
CA ASP A 564 57.62 -1.69 56.31
C ASP A 564 56.49 -2.72 56.22
N GLY A 565 55.30 -2.26 55.83
CA GLY A 565 54.24 -3.10 55.29
C GLY A 565 54.30 -3.15 53.76
N ARG A 566 53.75 -4.19 53.14
CA ARG A 566 53.60 -4.26 51.68
C ARG A 566 52.32 -3.57 51.23
N VAL A 567 52.40 -2.85 50.12
CA VAL A 567 51.28 -2.09 49.54
C VAL A 567 51.05 -2.47 48.08
N VAL A 568 49.86 -2.16 47.55
CA VAL A 568 49.54 -2.19 46.12
C VAL A 568 49.08 -0.79 45.69
N ASN A 569 49.65 -0.25 44.62
CA ASN A 569 49.17 1.00 44.01
C ASN A 569 47.94 0.72 43.15
N PHE A 570 46.86 1.47 43.36
CA PHE A 570 45.67 1.46 42.52
C PHE A 570 45.65 2.71 41.62
N PRO A 571 45.22 2.60 40.35
CA PRO A 571 44.82 1.38 39.65
C PRO A 571 45.98 0.52 39.13
N SER A 572 47.24 0.98 39.21
CA SER A 572 48.36 0.41 38.43
C SER A 572 48.80 -1.02 38.77
N GLY A 573 48.36 -1.58 39.90
CA GLY A 573 48.75 -2.92 40.38
C GLY A 573 50.19 -3.02 40.91
N ILE A 574 50.97 -1.93 40.87
CA ILE A 574 52.37 -1.94 41.27
C ILE A 574 52.50 -2.20 42.77
N THR A 575 53.12 -3.33 43.13
CA THR A 575 53.42 -3.69 44.52
C THR A 575 54.61 -2.89 45.05
N GLY A 576 54.52 -2.40 46.29
CA GLY A 576 55.58 -1.61 46.92
C GLY A 576 55.73 -1.87 48.42
N LEU A 577 56.48 -0.98 49.07
CA LEU A 577 56.67 -0.91 50.53
C LEU A 577 56.30 0.51 51.01
N ALA A 578 55.76 0.59 52.22
CA ALA A 578 55.53 1.85 52.94
C ALA A 578 55.79 1.65 54.44
N GLY A 579 56.17 2.72 55.16
CA GLY A 579 56.44 2.67 56.60
C GLY A 579 55.16 2.42 57.40
N LYS A 580 55.18 1.48 58.34
CA LYS A 580 53.98 1.00 59.06
C LYS A 580 53.15 2.10 59.74
N THR A 581 53.80 3.18 60.16
CA THR A 581 53.19 4.34 60.81
C THR A 581 52.67 5.39 59.82
N GLU A 582 52.68 5.12 58.52
CA GLU A 582 52.03 5.95 57.50
C GLU A 582 50.54 5.59 57.39
N THR A 583 49.68 6.60 57.23
CA THR A 583 48.24 6.38 57.06
C THR A 583 47.91 6.19 55.58
N HIS A 584 47.59 4.96 55.19
CA HIS A 584 47.14 4.61 53.83
C HIS A 584 45.76 3.94 53.85
N PRO A 585 45.00 4.00 52.74
CA PRO A 585 43.73 3.30 52.63
C PRO A 585 43.81 1.77 52.79
N VAL A 586 42.75 1.22 53.37
CA VAL A 586 42.55 -0.20 53.64
C VAL A 586 41.17 -0.58 53.11
N HIS A 587 41.11 -1.58 52.23
CA HIS A 587 39.86 -2.27 51.90
C HIS A 587 39.97 -3.70 52.41
N CYS A 588 39.08 -4.07 53.34
CA CYS A 588 39.02 -5.41 53.90
C CYS A 588 38.33 -6.36 52.92
N ILE A 589 38.67 -7.64 52.99
CA ILE A 589 38.05 -8.71 52.23
C ILE A 589 37.45 -9.78 53.14
N ARG A 590 36.49 -10.56 52.64
CA ARG A 590 36.07 -11.81 53.28
C ARG A 590 35.78 -12.89 52.25
N ASN A 591 35.76 -14.13 52.71
CA ASN A 591 35.32 -15.28 51.93
C ASN A 591 33.79 -15.39 51.96
N PHE A 592 33.24 -16.13 51.00
CA PHE A 592 31.88 -16.67 51.00
C PHE A 592 31.87 -18.10 50.43
#